data_AF-A0A5P2QTH6-F1
#
_entry.id   AF-A0A5P2QTH6-F1
#
_cell.length_a   1.000
_cell.length_b   1.000
_cell.length_c   1.000
_cell.angle_alpha   90.00
_cell.angle_beta   90.00
_cell.angle_gamma   90.00
#
_symmetry.space_group_name_H-M   'P 1'
#
loop_
_entity.id
_entity.type
_entity.pdbx_description
1 polymer ?
#
loop_
_entity_poly.entity_id
_entity_poly.type
_entity_poly.pdbx_seq_one_letter_code
_entity_poly.pdbx_strand_id
1 'polypeptide(L)' 'MGIADRYISKGGRTADYGRDAFVDDLLTVSNFLCWAENDGAFYAGHTAQEAFKAMCRMLDMDSVRLRKIAMGEA' A
#
# COMPACT_ATOMS: atom_id res chain seq x y z
N MET A 1 6.68 -13.17 1.36
CA MET A 1 5.45 -12.72 0.69
C MET A 1 4.60 -12.05 1.75
N GLY A 2 4.44 -10.74 1.67
CA GLY A 2 3.76 -9.92 2.68
C GLY A 2 2.24 -10.12 2.66
N ILE A 3 1.52 -9.80 3.74
CA ILE A 3 0.04 -9.86 3.76
C ILE A 3 -0.58 -9.00 2.66
N ALA A 4 0.02 -7.84 2.42
CA ALA A 4 -0.30 -6.97 1.32
C ALA A 4 -0.19 -7.69 -0.04
N ASP A 5 0.77 -8.60 -0.24
CA ASP A 5 0.88 -9.37 -1.50
C ASP A 5 -0.27 -10.40 -1.68
N ARG A 6 -1.07 -10.68 -0.64
CA ARG A 6 -2.25 -11.55 -0.71
C ARG A 6 -3.52 -10.80 -1.11
N TYR A 7 -3.55 -9.50 -0.84
CA TYR A 7 -4.73 -8.65 -1.03
C TYR A 7 -4.52 -7.55 -2.05
N ILE A 8 -3.29 -7.31 -2.49
CA ILE A 8 -2.94 -6.29 -3.47
C ILE A 8 -2.37 -6.98 -4.68
N SER A 9 -2.97 -6.72 -5.83
CA SER A 9 -2.50 -7.27 -7.08
C SER A 9 -1.05 -6.81 -7.35
N LYS A 10 -0.23 -7.71 -7.93
CA LYS A 10 1.17 -7.38 -8.26
C LYS A 10 1.29 -6.42 -9.44
N GLY A 11 0.20 -6.20 -10.18
CA GLY A 11 0.15 -5.17 -11.20
C GLY A 11 0.06 -3.83 -10.50
N GLY A 12 0.97 -2.90 -10.83
CA GLY A 12 0.74 -1.49 -10.50
C GLY A 12 -0.53 -0.98 -11.20
N ARG A 13 -0.71 0.35 -11.27
CA ARG A 13 -1.76 0.96 -12.08
C ARG A 13 -1.51 0.71 -13.58
N THR A 14 -1.83 -0.49 -14.05
CA THR A 14 -1.78 -0.88 -15.46
C THR A 14 -3.11 -0.55 -16.14
N ALA A 15 -3.13 -0.48 -17.48
CA ALA A 15 -4.35 -0.19 -18.25
C ALA A 15 -5.47 -1.23 -18.01
N ASP A 16 -5.07 -2.47 -17.69
CA ASP A 16 -5.99 -3.59 -17.44
C ASP A 16 -6.35 -3.74 -15.95
N TYR A 17 -5.77 -2.91 -15.07
CA TYR A 17 -6.09 -2.94 -13.66
C TYR A 17 -7.45 -2.28 -13.45
N GLY A 18 -8.48 -3.12 -13.32
CA GLY A 18 -9.86 -2.71 -13.18
C GLY A 18 -10.06 -1.73 -12.03
N ARG A 19 -10.88 -0.70 -12.25
CA ARG A 19 -11.14 0.37 -11.29
C ARG A 19 -11.56 -0.15 -9.92
N ASP A 20 -12.41 -1.16 -9.90
CA ASP A 20 -12.93 -1.73 -8.65
C ASP A 20 -11.83 -2.45 -7.86
N ALA A 21 -10.99 -3.24 -8.54
CA ALA A 21 -9.84 -3.89 -7.94
C ALA A 21 -8.81 -2.88 -7.41
N PHE A 22 -8.58 -1.78 -8.13
CA PHE A 22 -7.74 -0.68 -7.66
C PHE A 22 -8.28 -0.04 -6.37
N VAL A 23 -9.60 0.16 -6.29
CA VAL A 23 -10.24 0.75 -5.11
C VAL A 23 -10.15 -0.20 -3.91
N ASP A 24 -10.42 -1.49 -4.11
CA ASP A 24 -10.34 -2.49 -3.03
C ASP A 24 -8.93 -2.63 -2.48
N ASP A 25 -7.92 -2.65 -3.35
CA ASP A 25 -6.52 -2.75 -2.96
C ASP A 25 -6.04 -1.47 -2.25
N LEU A 26 -6.51 -0.30 -2.71
CA LEU A 26 -6.24 0.98 -2.06
C LEU A 26 -6.87 1.04 -0.65
N LEU A 27 -8.14 0.65 -0.51
CA LEU A 27 -8.80 0.60 0.80
C LEU A 27 -8.10 -0.38 1.74
N THR A 28 -7.70 -1.53 1.23
CA THR A 28 -6.98 -2.54 2.00
C THR A 28 -5.65 -2.00 2.51
N VAL A 29 -4.81 -1.43 1.63
CA VAL A 29 -3.50 -0.93 2.03
C VAL A 29 -3.58 0.29 2.94
N SER A 30 -4.52 1.20 2.70
CA SER A 30 -4.75 2.38 3.55
C SER A 30 -5.23 1.99 4.95
N ASN A 31 -6.12 1.00 5.06
CA ASN A 31 -6.51 0.45 6.35
C ASN A 31 -5.30 -0.18 7.05
N PHE A 32 -4.54 -1.05 6.37
CA PHE A 32 -3.33 -1.63 6.97
C PHE A 32 -2.36 -0.57 7.51
N LEU A 33 -2.14 0.53 6.80
CA LEU A 33 -1.26 1.61 7.26
C LEU A 33 -1.85 2.37 8.45
N CYS A 34 -3.14 2.73 8.40
CA CYS A 34 -3.81 3.47 9.48
C CYS A 34 -3.86 2.67 10.79
N TRP A 35 -4.17 1.37 10.71
CA TRP A 35 -4.22 0.50 11.88
C TRP A 35 -2.83 0.08 12.36
N ALA A 36 -1.83 -0.01 11.48
CA ALA A 36 -0.47 -0.34 11.89
C ALA A 36 0.18 0.74 12.77
N GLU A 37 -0.16 2.02 12.62
CA GLU A 37 0.29 3.07 13.53
C GLU A 37 -0.32 2.94 14.93
N ASN A 38 -1.57 2.50 15.03
CA ASN A 38 -2.27 2.34 16.31
C ASN A 38 -1.89 1.05 17.06
N ASP A 39 -1.63 -0.06 16.33
CA ASP A 39 -1.41 -1.38 16.93
C ASP A 39 0.08 -1.75 17.10
N GLY A 40 1.00 -0.81 16.88
CA GLY A 40 2.45 -1.10 16.99
C GLY A 40 2.97 -2.01 15.87
N ALA A 41 2.36 -1.92 14.69
CA ALA A 41 2.81 -2.47 13.41
C ALA A 41 3.06 -3.99 13.37
N PHE A 42 2.17 -4.78 13.99
CA PHE A 42 2.15 -6.24 13.83
C PHE A 42 0.72 -6.75 13.59
N TYR A 43 0.31 -6.87 12.32
CA TYR A 43 -0.92 -7.57 11.97
C TYR A 43 -0.58 -8.82 11.16
N ALA A 44 -0.99 -9.98 11.67
CA ALA A 44 -0.75 -11.30 11.05
C ALA A 44 0.73 -11.60 10.71
N GLY A 45 1.69 -11.08 11.49
CA GLY A 45 3.13 -11.32 11.29
C GLY A 45 3.80 -10.38 10.28
N HIS A 46 3.12 -9.32 9.85
CA HIS A 46 3.60 -8.39 8.84
C HIS A 46 3.70 -6.95 9.35
N THR A 47 4.65 -6.20 8.79
CA THR A 47 5.00 -4.85 9.27
C THR A 47 4.34 -3.76 8.42
N ALA A 48 4.17 -2.57 9.00
CA ALA A 48 3.75 -1.36 8.27
C ALA A 48 4.62 -1.07 7.04
N GLN A 49 5.91 -1.40 7.11
CA GLN A 49 6.85 -1.19 6.02
C GLN A 49 6.57 -2.09 4.81
N GLU A 50 6.01 -3.28 5.01
CA GLU A 50 5.59 -4.17 3.92
C GLU A 50 4.33 -3.64 3.22
N ALA A 51 3.36 -3.13 3.97
CA ALA A 51 2.17 -2.47 3.41
C ALA A 51 2.56 -1.22 2.61
N PHE A 52 3.48 -0.40 3.13
CA PHE A 52 3.99 0.77 2.42
C PHE A 52 4.68 0.43 1.10
N LYS A 53 5.48 -0.65 1.06
CA LYS A 53 6.09 -1.14 -0.20
C LYS A 53 5.03 -1.59 -1.21
N ALA A 54 3.95 -2.20 -0.76
CA ALA A 54 2.87 -2.60 -1.64
C ALA A 54 2.10 -1.40 -2.20
N MET A 55 1.86 -0.36 -1.40
CA MET A 55 1.30 0.92 -1.86
C MET A 55 2.17 1.57 -2.93
N CYS A 56 3.50 1.59 -2.75
CA CYS A 56 4.44 2.12 -3.76
C CYS A 56 4.31 1.38 -5.10
N ARG A 57 4.22 0.04 -5.09
CA ARG A 57 4.04 -0.75 -6.32
C ARG A 57 2.67 -0.50 -6.96
N MET A 58 1.61 -0.46 -6.16
CA MET A 58 0.25 -0.21 -6.64
C MET A 58 0.14 1.15 -7.35
N LEU A 59 0.77 2.18 -6.79
CA LEU A 59 0.76 3.54 -7.33
C LEU A 59 1.82 3.78 -8.42
N ASP A 60 2.64 2.77 -8.75
CA ASP A 60 3.81 2.90 -9.62
C ASP A 60 4.68 4.12 -9.27
N MET A 61 4.99 4.23 -7.97
CA MET A 61 5.67 5.37 -7.38
C MET A 61 6.79 4.92 -6.47
N ASP A 62 7.95 5.58 -6.55
CA ASP A 62 9.03 5.30 -5.60
C ASP A 62 8.67 5.79 -4.19
N SER A 63 9.26 5.13 -3.20
CA SER A 63 8.99 5.39 -1.78
C SER A 63 9.35 6.82 -1.34
N VAL A 64 10.34 7.45 -1.95
CA VAL A 64 10.78 8.80 -1.57
C VAL A 64 9.77 9.81 -2.07
N ARG A 65 9.34 9.68 -3.34
CA ARG A 65 8.31 10.52 -3.91
C ARG A 65 6.98 10.42 -3.15
N LEU A 66 6.55 9.22 -2.80
CA LEU A 66 5.33 9.03 -2.03
C LEU A 66 5.41 9.68 -0.63
N ARG A 67 6.57 9.60 0.03
CA ARG A 67 6.81 10.27 1.31
C ARG A 67 6.79 11.79 1.18
N LYS A 68 7.43 12.34 0.16
CA LYS A 68 7.39 13.80 -0.10
C LYS A 68 5.96 14.29 -0.28
N ILE A 69 5.13 13.57 -1.05
CA ILE A 69 3.71 13.89 -1.20
C ILE A 69 2.99 13.86 0.14
N ALA A 70 3.19 12.81 0.94
CA ALA A 70 2.56 12.68 2.25
C ALA A 70 2.97 13.79 3.25
N MET A 71 4.19 14.30 3.13
CA MET A 71 4.70 15.42 3.94
C MET A 71 4.33 16.81 3.37
N GLY A 72 3.63 16.87 2.23
CA GLY A 72 3.29 18.12 1.55
C GLY A 72 4.47 18.82 0.86
N GLU A 73 5.54 18.08 0.55
CA GLU A 73 6.79 18.56 -0.06
C GLU A 73 6.86 18.32 -1.58
N ALA A 74 5.73 17.99 -2.23
CA ALA A 74 5.66 17.57 -3.63
C ALA A 74 5.14 18.65 -4.58
#